data_AF-A0A380W5H5-F1
#
_entry.id   AF-A0A380W5H5-F1
#
_cell.length_a   1.000
_cell.length_b   1.000
_cell.length_c   1.000
_cell.angle_alpha   90.00
_cell.angle_beta   90.00
_cell.angle_gamma   90.00
#
_symmetry.space_group_name_H-M   'P 1'
#
loop_
_entity.id
_entity.type
_entity.pdbx_description
1 polymer ?
#
loop_
_entity_poly.entity_id
_entity_poly.type
_entity_poly.pdbx_seq_one_letter_code
_entity_poly.pdbx_strand_id
1 'polypeptide(L)'
;MKRFALAAVAVLSAIPFAHAEGESYRAMVESHAAAEGVPAELVHRVIMRESRYNPRAVHAGNYGMMQIKLQTARGLGYTGTAQGLLDPETNLTYAVKYLAGAYRAAGGNHNRAVAYYAGGYYYAAKRQRLMEANAAAMPTAGFGAPLDITPVQYLTPERHIRHRHHRHHR
;
A
#
# COMPACT_ATOMS: atom_id res chain seq x y z
N MET A 1 74.12 -18.84 -28.28
CA MET A 1 74.14 -17.43 -27.83
C MET A 1 72.72 -17.12 -27.32
N LYS A 2 72.50 -17.00 -25.99
CA LYS A 2 72.25 -15.73 -25.25
C LYS A 2 71.06 -14.96 -25.89
N ARG A 3 69.90 -14.63 -25.27
CA ARG A 3 69.47 -14.42 -23.87
C ARG A 3 67.91 -14.42 -23.76
N PHE A 4 67.45 -14.56 -22.52
CA PHE A 4 66.13 -14.36 -21.88
C PHE A 4 65.23 -13.19 -22.35
N ALA A 5 63.90 -13.37 -22.22
CA ALA A 5 62.95 -12.40 -21.63
C ALA A 5 61.60 -13.12 -21.40
N LEU A 6 61.31 -13.54 -20.16
CA LEU A 6 60.44 -12.87 -19.17
C LEU A 6 58.95 -12.78 -19.56
N ALA A 7 58.17 -13.53 -18.79
CA ALA A 7 56.72 -13.52 -18.77
C ALA A 7 56.15 -12.15 -18.38
N ALA A 8 55.06 -11.75 -19.01
CA ALA A 8 54.15 -10.74 -18.51
C ALA A 8 52.78 -11.39 -18.33
N VAL A 9 52.52 -11.94 -17.14
CA VAL A 9 51.15 -12.21 -16.70
C VAL A 9 50.57 -10.87 -16.29
N ALA A 10 49.81 -10.24 -17.18
CA ALA A 10 48.96 -9.12 -16.80
C ALA A 10 47.75 -9.68 -16.03
N VAL A 11 47.83 -9.71 -14.70
CA VAL A 11 46.63 -9.84 -13.86
C VAL A 11 45.92 -8.49 -13.93
N LEU A 12 44.92 -8.40 -14.81
CA LEU A 12 44.08 -7.22 -14.92
C LEU A 12 43.11 -7.19 -13.73
N SER A 13 43.55 -6.57 -12.64
CA SER A 13 42.72 -6.23 -11.49
C SER A 13 41.71 -5.15 -11.89
N ALA A 14 40.53 -5.54 -12.37
CA ALA A 14 39.50 -4.59 -12.81
C ALA A 14 38.12 -4.93 -12.22
N ILE A 15 37.88 -4.56 -10.95
CA ILE A 15 36.50 -4.36 -10.44
C ILE A 15 36.43 -3.21 -9.39
N PRO A 16 36.47 -1.91 -9.76
CA PRO A 16 35.97 -0.85 -8.87
C PRO A 16 34.71 -0.13 -9.36
N PHE A 17 34.33 -0.24 -10.64
CA PHE A 17 33.22 0.55 -11.20
C PHE A 17 31.81 0.07 -10.80
N ALA A 18 31.59 -1.24 -10.75
CA ALA A 18 30.27 -1.80 -10.41
C ALA A 18 29.85 -1.52 -8.95
N HIS A 19 30.80 -1.35 -8.04
CA HIS A 19 30.51 -1.01 -6.64
C HIS A 19 30.07 0.45 -6.50
N ALA A 20 30.71 1.40 -7.21
CA ALA A 20 30.35 2.81 -7.17
C ALA A 20 28.96 3.09 -7.77
N GLU A 21 28.57 2.42 -8.86
CA GLU A 21 27.21 2.52 -9.40
C GLU A 21 26.17 1.87 -8.48
N GLY A 22 26.52 0.76 -7.82
CA GLY A 22 25.66 0.14 -6.81
C GLY A 22 25.39 1.06 -5.61
N GLU A 23 26.40 1.76 -5.11
CA GLU A 23 26.26 2.72 -4.01
C GLU A 23 25.41 3.93 -4.41
N SER A 24 25.54 4.43 -5.64
CA SER A 24 24.72 5.55 -6.12
C SER A 24 23.24 5.18 -6.21
N TYR A 25 22.90 3.98 -6.69
CA TYR A 25 21.52 3.51 -6.72
C TYR A 25 20.92 3.30 -5.34
N ARG A 26 21.73 2.87 -4.36
CA ARG A 26 21.24 2.75 -2.98
C ARG A 26 20.82 4.12 -2.44
N ALA A 27 21.67 5.15 -2.59
CA ALA A 27 21.34 6.49 -2.15
C ALA A 27 20.09 7.06 -2.84
N MET A 28 19.94 6.82 -4.15
CA MET A 28 18.72 7.17 -4.88
C MET A 28 17.49 6.48 -4.29
N VAL A 29 17.57 5.17 -4.02
CA VAL A 29 16.46 4.43 -3.43
C VAL A 29 16.07 5.00 -2.06
N GLU A 30 17.03 5.31 -1.20
CA GLU A 30 16.75 5.92 0.11
C GLU A 30 16.00 7.25 -0.05
N SER A 31 16.47 8.11 -0.96
CA SER A 31 15.84 9.41 -1.24
C SER A 31 14.39 9.26 -1.73
N HIS A 32 14.16 8.40 -2.72
CA HIS A 32 12.81 8.18 -3.28
C HIS A 32 11.88 7.49 -2.29
N ALA A 33 12.40 6.53 -1.51
CA ALA A 33 11.64 5.85 -0.45
C ALA A 33 11.17 6.84 0.63
N ALA A 34 12.08 7.71 1.08
CA ALA A 34 11.77 8.75 2.04
C ALA A 34 10.73 9.75 1.51
N ALA A 35 10.88 10.20 0.25
CA ALA A 35 9.97 11.15 -0.38
C ALA A 35 8.52 10.61 -0.47
N GLU A 36 8.34 9.31 -0.67
CA GLU A 36 7.02 8.68 -0.84
C GLU A 36 6.51 7.99 0.43
N GLY A 37 7.25 8.06 1.55
CA GLY A 37 6.87 7.46 2.83
C GLY A 37 6.82 5.93 2.79
N VAL A 38 7.72 5.29 2.04
CA VAL A 38 7.83 3.84 1.91
C VAL A 38 9.13 3.38 2.60
N PRO A 39 9.14 2.25 3.32
CA PRO A 39 10.39 1.71 3.86
C PRO A 39 11.38 1.36 2.75
N ALA A 40 12.63 1.82 2.85
CA ALA A 40 13.64 1.61 1.82
C ALA A 40 13.92 0.11 1.58
N GLU A 41 13.83 -0.74 2.62
CA GLU A 41 13.99 -2.18 2.48
C GLU A 41 12.90 -2.82 1.59
N LEU A 42 11.70 -2.23 1.56
CA LEU A 42 10.63 -2.68 0.67
C LEU A 42 10.97 -2.33 -0.79
N VAL A 43 11.49 -1.13 -1.04
CA VAL A 43 11.91 -0.71 -2.38
C VAL A 43 13.05 -1.60 -2.89
N HIS A 44 14.07 -1.83 -2.07
CA HIS A 44 15.17 -2.76 -2.40
C HIS A 44 14.66 -4.17 -2.72
N ARG A 45 13.71 -4.70 -1.92
CA ARG A 45 13.12 -6.02 -2.15
C ARG A 45 12.42 -6.11 -3.51
N VAL A 46 11.69 -5.06 -3.90
CA VAL A 46 11.03 -5.00 -5.21
C VAL A 46 12.09 -4.96 -6.32
N ILE A 47 13.06 -4.05 -6.26
CA ILE A 47 14.12 -3.95 -7.29
C ILE A 47 14.86 -5.29 -7.48
N MET A 48 15.20 -5.97 -6.38
CA MET A 48 15.87 -7.28 -6.44
C MET A 48 15.03 -8.35 -7.13
N ARG A 49 13.72 -8.37 -6.88
CA ARG A 49 12.79 -9.30 -7.51
C ARG A 49 12.60 -9.00 -9.00
N GLU A 50 12.53 -7.73 -9.37
CA GLU A 50 12.17 -7.29 -10.72
C GLU A 50 13.35 -7.30 -11.69
N SER A 51 14.52 -6.82 -11.28
CA SER A 51 15.65 -6.61 -12.21
C SER A 51 17.03 -6.89 -11.65
N ARG A 52 17.16 -7.12 -10.33
CA ARG A 52 18.45 -7.16 -9.64
C ARG A 52 19.27 -5.88 -9.87
N TYR A 53 18.63 -4.72 -9.74
CA TYR A 53 19.20 -3.39 -9.97
C TYR A 53 19.68 -3.13 -11.41
N ASN A 54 19.15 -3.82 -12.41
CA ASN A 54 19.47 -3.52 -13.81
C ASN A 54 18.56 -2.40 -14.33
N PRO A 55 19.07 -1.17 -14.55
CA PRO A 55 18.25 -0.05 -15.04
C PRO A 55 17.84 -0.18 -16.50
N ARG A 56 18.51 -1.06 -17.26
CA ARG A 56 18.21 -1.29 -18.68
C ARG A 56 17.33 -2.52 -18.90
N ALA A 57 16.81 -3.13 -17.83
CA ALA A 57 15.96 -4.31 -17.93
C ALA A 57 14.65 -3.99 -18.65
N VAL A 58 14.27 -4.84 -19.62
CA VAL A 58 12.99 -4.77 -20.32
C VAL A 58 12.40 -6.16 -20.42
N HIS A 59 11.17 -6.33 -19.94
CA HIS A 59 10.47 -7.61 -20.02
C HIS A 59 8.96 -7.40 -20.15
N ALA A 60 8.35 -8.00 -21.18
CA ALA A 60 6.89 -8.01 -21.39
C ALA A 60 6.21 -6.62 -21.27
N GLY A 61 6.86 -5.57 -21.79
CA GLY A 61 6.34 -4.19 -21.74
C GLY A 61 6.54 -3.47 -20.38
N ASN A 62 7.39 -4.01 -19.52
CA ASN A 62 7.86 -3.39 -18.28
C ASN A 62 9.31 -2.91 -18.44
N TYR A 63 9.67 -1.82 -17.76
CA TYR A 63 10.91 -1.09 -18.00
C TYR A 63 11.66 -0.76 -16.71
N GLY A 64 12.99 -0.86 -16.78
CA GLY A 64 13.95 -0.39 -15.78
C GLY A 64 14.01 -1.19 -14.49
N MET A 65 14.65 -0.60 -13.47
CA MET A 65 15.02 -1.31 -12.23
C MET A 65 13.82 -1.92 -11.49
N MET A 66 12.68 -1.23 -11.50
CA MET A 66 11.47 -1.67 -10.82
C MET A 66 10.40 -2.24 -11.77
N GLN A 67 10.76 -2.47 -13.04
CA GLN A 67 9.88 -3.05 -14.07
C GLN A 67 8.48 -2.40 -14.08
N ILE A 68 8.43 -1.06 -14.14
CA ILE A 68 7.15 -0.33 -14.25
C ILE A 68 6.64 -0.35 -15.70
N LYS A 69 5.31 -0.47 -15.87
CA LYS A 69 4.64 -0.31 -17.17
C LYS A 69 4.55 1.16 -17.56
N LEU A 70 4.71 1.46 -18.84
CA LEU A 70 4.54 2.82 -19.37
C LEU A 70 3.16 3.42 -19.05
N GLN A 71 2.10 2.63 -19.15
CA GLN A 71 0.74 3.08 -18.81
C GLN A 71 0.60 3.44 -17.33
N THR A 72 1.22 2.67 -16.43
CA THR A 72 1.24 2.96 -15.00
C THR A 72 1.97 4.26 -14.72
N ALA A 73 3.17 4.46 -15.29
CA ALA A 73 3.93 5.70 -15.14
C ALA A 73 3.13 6.91 -15.66
N ARG A 74 2.47 6.77 -16.81
CA ARG A 74 1.59 7.82 -17.38
C ARG A 74 0.42 8.16 -16.47
N GLY A 75 -0.20 7.14 -15.86
CA GLY A 75 -1.25 7.35 -14.85
C GLY A 75 -0.79 8.11 -13.61
N LEU A 76 0.53 8.21 -13.38
CA LEU A 76 1.15 8.95 -12.29
C LEU A 76 1.73 10.32 -12.72
N GLY A 77 1.56 10.70 -13.99
CA GLY A 77 1.99 11.98 -14.55
C GLY A 77 3.22 11.92 -15.46
N TYR A 78 3.75 10.73 -15.79
CA TYR A 78 4.87 10.64 -16.73
C TYR A 78 4.44 10.98 -18.17
N THR A 79 5.15 11.88 -18.83
CA THR A 79 4.85 12.32 -20.21
C THR A 79 5.86 11.82 -21.24
N GLY A 80 6.92 11.15 -20.81
CA GLY A 80 7.99 10.67 -21.68
C GLY A 80 7.69 9.36 -22.45
N THR A 81 8.74 8.84 -23.07
CA THR A 81 8.73 7.61 -23.85
C THR A 81 9.02 6.37 -23.00
N ALA A 82 8.80 5.18 -23.54
CA ALA A 82 9.18 3.94 -22.86
C ALA A 82 10.68 3.89 -22.51
N GLN A 83 11.53 4.40 -23.39
CA GLN A 83 12.98 4.42 -23.23
C GLN A 83 13.42 5.30 -22.05
N GLY A 84 12.70 6.39 -21.77
CA GLY A 84 13.02 7.23 -20.62
C GLY A 84 12.79 6.51 -19.28
N LEU A 85 12.01 5.43 -19.23
CA LEU A 85 11.87 4.61 -18.02
C LEU A 85 13.09 3.71 -17.76
N LEU A 86 14.07 3.67 -18.67
CA LEU A 86 15.36 2.99 -18.47
C LEU A 86 16.39 3.89 -17.77
N ASP A 87 16.09 5.18 -17.60
CA ASP A 87 16.83 6.06 -16.72
C ASP A 87 16.52 5.71 -15.24
N PRO A 88 17.53 5.41 -14.40
CA PRO A 88 17.31 5.01 -13.02
C PRO A 88 16.48 6.02 -12.20
N GLU A 89 16.75 7.31 -12.36
CA GLU A 89 16.10 8.38 -11.59
C GLU A 89 14.62 8.50 -11.96
N THR A 90 14.35 8.54 -13.27
CA THR A 90 12.99 8.53 -13.81
C THR A 90 12.24 7.27 -13.37
N ASN A 91 12.90 6.10 -13.43
CA ASN A 91 12.29 4.83 -13.02
C ASN A 91 11.86 4.86 -11.55
N LEU A 92 12.77 5.25 -10.64
CA LEU A 92 12.49 5.31 -9.21
C LEU A 92 11.40 6.34 -8.88
N THR A 93 11.43 7.51 -9.52
CA THR A 93 10.42 8.56 -9.34
C THR A 93 8.99 8.01 -9.49
N TYR A 94 8.71 7.27 -10.57
CA TYR A 94 7.36 6.78 -10.83
C TYR A 94 7.08 5.41 -10.18
N ALA A 95 8.06 4.53 -10.12
CA ALA A 95 7.88 3.19 -9.56
C ALA A 95 7.75 3.19 -8.04
N VAL A 96 8.51 4.02 -7.32
CA VAL A 96 8.37 4.15 -5.86
C VAL A 96 7.04 4.82 -5.52
N LYS A 97 6.61 5.84 -6.27
CA LYS A 97 5.27 6.44 -6.14
C LYS A 97 4.15 5.43 -6.35
N TYR A 98 4.27 4.53 -7.33
CA TYR A 98 3.32 3.44 -7.53
C TYR A 98 3.33 2.45 -6.34
N LEU A 99 4.52 2.06 -5.88
CA LEU A 99 4.71 1.19 -4.73
C LEU A 99 4.13 1.78 -3.45
N ALA A 100 4.22 3.10 -3.26
CA ALA A 100 3.61 3.79 -2.13
C ALA A 100 2.08 3.62 -2.13
N GLY A 101 1.45 3.68 -3.30
CA GLY A 101 0.03 3.35 -3.46
C GLY A 101 -0.28 1.90 -3.07
N ALA A 102 0.52 0.95 -3.53
CA ALA A 102 0.38 -0.47 -3.16
C ALA A 102 0.60 -0.71 -1.66
N TYR A 103 1.57 -0.01 -1.05
CA TYR A 103 1.92 -0.11 0.36
C TYR A 103 0.80 0.42 1.28
N ARG A 104 0.22 1.57 0.93
CA ARG A 104 -0.97 2.10 1.61
C ARG A 104 -2.16 1.17 1.46
N ALA A 105 -2.44 0.68 0.25
CA ALA A 105 -3.51 -0.29 0.02
C ALA A 105 -3.27 -1.61 0.78
N ALA A 106 -2.01 -1.96 1.05
CA ALA A 106 -1.65 -3.12 1.84
C ALA A 106 -1.76 -2.90 3.37
N GLY A 107 -2.08 -1.69 3.82
CA GLY A 107 -2.08 -1.33 5.25
C GLY A 107 -0.68 -1.44 5.88
N GLY A 108 0.36 -1.09 5.13
CA GLY A 108 1.75 -1.20 5.58
C GLY A 108 2.34 -2.62 5.53
N ASN A 109 1.62 -3.61 5.02
CA ASN A 109 2.15 -4.98 4.95
C ASN A 109 3.06 -5.17 3.71
N HIS A 110 4.33 -5.48 3.94
CA HIS A 110 5.35 -5.58 2.88
C HIS A 110 5.04 -6.68 1.85
N ASN A 111 4.70 -7.88 2.30
CA ASN A 111 4.45 -9.01 1.40
C ASN A 111 3.23 -8.75 0.50
N ARG A 112 2.18 -8.16 1.09
CA ARG A 112 0.98 -7.77 0.37
C ARG A 112 1.24 -6.60 -0.58
N ALA A 113 2.06 -5.63 -0.17
CA ALA A 113 2.49 -4.53 -1.02
C ALA A 113 3.25 -5.01 -2.26
N VAL A 114 4.16 -5.99 -2.12
CA VAL A 114 4.84 -6.62 -3.26
C VAL A 114 3.85 -7.30 -4.20
N ALA A 115 2.89 -8.08 -3.67
CA ALA A 115 1.86 -8.72 -4.48
C ALA A 115 0.98 -7.69 -5.22
N TYR A 116 0.62 -6.61 -4.53
CA TYR A 116 -0.16 -5.49 -5.07
C TYR A 116 0.59 -4.65 -6.10
N TYR A 117 1.90 -4.49 -5.94
CA TYR A 117 2.75 -3.84 -6.94
C TYR A 117 2.77 -4.66 -8.23
N ALA A 118 2.98 -5.98 -8.12
CA ALA A 118 3.06 -6.88 -9.28
C ALA A 118 1.71 -7.08 -9.98
N GLY A 119 0.64 -7.26 -9.21
CA GLY A 119 -0.71 -7.59 -9.72
C GLY A 119 -1.64 -6.39 -9.92
N GLY A 120 -1.27 -5.21 -9.42
CA GLY A 120 -2.12 -4.03 -9.35
C GLY A 120 -3.02 -4.01 -8.11
N TYR A 121 -3.20 -2.82 -7.54
CA TYR A 121 -3.91 -2.63 -6.26
C TYR A 121 -5.24 -1.88 -6.36
N TYR A 122 -5.69 -1.56 -7.58
CA TYR A 122 -6.91 -0.75 -7.79
C TYR A 122 -8.12 -1.29 -7.03
N TYR A 123 -8.40 -2.59 -7.15
CA TYR A 123 -9.55 -3.20 -6.47
C TYR A 123 -9.38 -3.25 -4.95
N ALA A 124 -8.16 -3.40 -4.44
CA ALA A 124 -7.89 -3.35 -3.01
C ALA A 124 -8.17 -1.95 -2.45
N ALA A 125 -7.63 -0.91 -3.10
CA ALA A 125 -7.85 0.48 -2.71
C ALA A 125 -9.33 0.90 -2.86
N LYS A 126 -10.01 0.44 -3.92
CA LYS A 126 -11.44 0.71 -4.11
C LYS A 126 -12.28 0.12 -2.98
N ARG A 127 -12.04 -1.13 -2.59
CA ARG A 127 -12.76 -1.77 -1.47
C ARG A 127 -12.54 -1.02 -0.16
N GLN A 128 -11.31 -0.60 0.12
CA GLN A 128 -11.00 0.17 1.33
C GLN A 128 -11.76 1.50 1.37
N ARG A 129 -11.75 2.28 0.27
CA ARG A 129 -12.52 3.52 0.21
C ARG A 129 -14.02 3.32 0.42
N LEU A 130 -14.59 2.23 -0.11
CA LEU A 130 -16.00 1.91 0.12
C LEU A 130 -16.25 1.55 1.59
N MET A 131 -15.35 0.80 2.22
CA MET A 131 -15.44 0.48 3.65
C MET A 131 -15.32 1.73 4.53
N GLU A 132 -14.38 2.64 4.22
CA GLU A 132 -14.19 3.92 4.90
C GLU A 132 -15.42 4.83 4.75
N ALA A 133 -15.96 4.94 3.54
CA ALA A 133 -17.18 5.71 3.29
C ALA A 133 -18.39 5.15 4.05
N ASN A 134 -18.53 3.82 4.09
CA ASN A 134 -19.59 3.17 4.86
C ASN A 134 -19.42 3.36 6.37
N ALA A 135 -18.18 3.30 6.87
CA ALA A 135 -17.89 3.55 8.29
C ALA A 135 -18.17 5.01 8.67
N ALA A 136 -17.85 5.97 7.80
CA ALA A 136 -18.15 7.38 7.99
C ALA A 136 -19.66 7.70 7.89
N ALA A 137 -20.41 6.92 7.12
CA ALA A 137 -21.86 7.06 6.96
C ALA A 137 -22.67 6.43 8.10
N MET A 138 -22.08 5.58 8.95
CA MET A 138 -22.74 5.12 10.16
C MET A 138 -22.74 6.26 11.19
N PRO A 139 -23.91 6.83 11.57
CA PRO A 139 -23.92 7.74 12.69
C PRO A 139 -23.40 6.95 13.89
N THR A 140 -22.47 7.54 14.62
CA THR A 140 -22.22 7.17 16.02
C THR A 140 -23.52 7.47 16.77
N ALA A 141 -24.52 6.60 16.59
CA ALA A 141 -25.62 6.48 17.51
C ALA A 141 -24.93 6.15 18.82
N GLY A 142 -24.71 7.18 19.65
CA GLY A 142 -24.51 6.97 21.05
C GLY A 142 -25.55 5.95 21.45
N PHE A 143 -25.12 4.89 22.11
CA PHE A 143 -26.02 4.00 22.80
C PHE A 143 -26.94 4.91 23.63
N GLY A 144 -28.15 5.16 23.12
CA GLY A 144 -29.19 5.79 23.90
C GLY A 144 -29.28 4.99 25.19
N ALA A 145 -29.47 5.69 26.31
CA ALA A 145 -29.52 5.09 27.64
C ALA A 145 -30.20 3.71 27.58
N PRO A 146 -29.62 2.67 28.20
CA PRO A 146 -30.12 1.30 28.06
C PRO A 146 -31.63 1.31 28.30
N LEU A 147 -32.38 0.66 27.40
CA LEU A 147 -33.81 0.49 27.57
C LEU A 147 -34.04 -0.06 28.98
N ASP A 148 -34.64 0.77 29.83
CA ASP A 148 -35.00 0.35 31.17
C ASP A 148 -36.09 -0.71 31.03
N ILE A 149 -35.68 -1.97 31.12
CA ILE A 149 -36.55 -3.15 31.07
C ILE A 149 -37.15 -3.47 32.45
N THR A 150 -37.14 -2.53 33.40
CA THR A 150 -37.90 -2.73 34.64
C THR A 150 -39.39 -2.98 34.28
N PRO A 151 -39.99 -4.06 34.78
CA PRO A 151 -41.37 -4.36 34.48
C PRO A 151 -42.27 -3.26 35.05
N VAL A 152 -43.08 -2.65 34.17
CA VAL A 152 -44.12 -1.69 34.57
C VAL A 152 -45.05 -2.39 35.55
N GLN A 153 -44.97 -2.02 36.84
CA GLN A 153 -45.97 -2.39 37.82
C GLN A 153 -47.26 -1.66 37.47
N TYR A 154 -48.16 -2.34 36.76
CA TYR A 154 -49.53 -1.86 36.60
C TYR A 154 -50.20 -1.86 37.98
N LEU A 155 -50.40 -0.66 38.53
CA LEU A 155 -51.33 -0.44 39.64
C LEU A 155 -52.71 -0.93 39.20
N THR A 156 -53.15 -2.06 39.74
CA THR A 156 -54.54 -2.52 39.63
C THR A 156 -55.45 -1.46 40.24
N PRO A 157 -56.44 -0.91 39.50
CA PRO A 157 -57.43 -0.03 40.11
C PRO A 157 -58.30 -0.83 41.08
N GLU A 158 -58.37 -0.38 42.33
CA GLU A 158 -59.29 -0.89 43.34
C GLU A 158 -60.72 -0.94 42.81
N ARG A 159 -61.35 -2.12 42.91
CA ARG A 159 -62.77 -2.30 42.59
C ARG A 159 -63.61 -1.52 43.60
N HIS A 160 -64.14 -0.38 43.18
CA HIS A 160 -65.15 0.34 43.95
C HIS A 160 -66.49 -0.41 43.91
N ILE A 161 -66.76 -1.20 44.95
CA ILE A 161 -68.06 -1.87 45.15
C ILE A 161 -69.11 -0.81 45.49
N ARG A 162 -69.98 -0.47 44.53
CA ARG A 162 -71.17 0.35 44.82
C ARG A 162 -72.27 -0.53 45.40
N HIS A 163 -72.57 -0.38 46.69
CA HIS A 163 -73.78 -0.93 47.29
C HIS A 163 -75.02 -0.21 46.73
N ARG A 164 -75.82 -0.94 45.95
CA ARG A 164 -77.14 -0.50 45.48
C ARG A 164 -78.18 -0.82 46.56
N HIS A 165 -78.65 0.18 47.29
CA HIS A 165 -79.85 0.05 48.11
C HIS A 165 -81.09 0.05 47.20
N HIS A 166 -81.75 -1.10 47.10
CA HIS A 166 -83.15 -1.19 46.70
C HIS A 166 -84.00 -1.38 47.96
N ARG A 167 -84.91 -0.45 48.24
CA ARG A 167 -86.14 -0.78 48.98
C ARG A 167 -87.32 0.06 48.51
N HIS A 168 -88.40 -0.68 48.33
CA HIS A 168 -89.69 -0.33 47.75
C HIS A 168 -90.48 0.68 48.58
N HIS A 169 -91.16 1.61 47.90
CA HIS A 169 -92.39 2.21 48.40
C HIS A 169 -93.56 1.24 48.17
N ARG A 170 -94.34 1.00 49.22
CA ARG A 170 -95.74 0.58 49.18
C ARG A 170 -96.53 1.61 49.98
#